data_AF-B9MN33-F1
#
_entry.id   AF-B9MN33-F1
#
_cell.length_a   1.000
_cell.length_b   1.000
_cell.length_c   1.000
_cell.angle_alpha   90.00
_cell.angle_beta   90.00
_cell.angle_gamma   90.00
#
_symmetry.space_group_name_H-M   'P 1'
#
loop_
_entity.id
_entity.type
_entity.pdbx_description
1 polymer ?
#
loop_
_entity_poly.entity_id
_entity_poly.type
_entity_poly.pdbx_seq_one_letter_code
_entity_poly.pdbx_strand_id
1 'polypeptide(L)'
;MNNPLIYVDPSGELSVRQSILLIQGLGLGLWEVAREQLKALGDIISFRFIGAFIDIAKALPKLLNSDVIKELLKSLYDRYVEPVEYVIKHTREVFSGRACNEEVKEYGKKLGIVVGTIVATVADIILGKKAIELGAKLIQKLGNISKRVKGLIWKVAEAAPKKRITLEDLIETAKFVEKKKSTGLCIYEKSGGFENTLRDFYNLEPKNVKIIEGTYKGDIQITYVGDLEDGKTVIVRLKSDEGRPTLEIQKFSEISNRSKPKIKIRYNDN
;
A
#
# COMPACT_ATOMS: atom_id res chain seq x y z
N MET A 1 -15.11 37.04 26.23
CA MET A 1 -15.82 36.13 25.32
C MET A 1 -14.86 35.76 24.20
N ASN A 2 -14.51 34.48 24.04
CA ASN A 2 -13.59 34.03 22.99
C ASN A 2 -14.35 33.93 21.66
N ASN A 3 -13.85 34.61 20.63
CA ASN A 3 -14.37 34.52 19.26
C ASN A 3 -14.25 33.05 18.78
N PRO A 4 -15.35 32.37 18.40
CA PRO A 4 -15.32 30.96 18.00
C PRO A 4 -14.45 30.67 16.77
N LEU A 5 -14.01 31.70 16.04
CA LEU A 5 -13.05 31.57 14.93
C LEU A 5 -11.58 31.46 15.39
N ILE A 6 -11.25 31.90 16.62
CA ILE A 6 -9.87 32.07 17.12
C ILE A 6 -9.66 31.30 18.44
N TYR A 7 -10.42 30.24 18.68
CA TYR A 7 -10.22 29.43 19.89
C TYR A 7 -8.89 28.66 19.82
N VAL A 8 -8.06 28.84 20.85
CA VAL A 8 -6.81 28.13 21.11
C VAL A 8 -6.93 27.48 22.48
N ASP A 9 -6.62 26.19 22.60
CA ASP A 9 -6.82 25.44 23.84
C ASP A 9 -5.65 25.68 24.82
N PRO A 10 -5.91 26.20 26.03
CA PRO A 10 -4.86 26.48 27.02
C PRO A 10 -4.22 25.20 27.61
N SER A 11 -4.82 24.02 27.43
CA SER A 11 -4.27 22.74 27.91
C SER A 11 -3.11 22.21 27.08
N GLY A 12 -2.87 22.77 25.90
CA GLY A 12 -1.89 22.24 24.95
C GLY A 12 -2.35 20.98 24.21
N GLU A 13 -3.63 20.63 24.29
CA GLU A 13 -4.26 19.52 23.58
C GLU A 13 -5.31 20.00 22.57
N LEU A 14 -5.70 19.13 21.64
CA LEU A 14 -6.82 19.41 20.75
C LEU A 14 -8.13 19.37 21.53
N SER A 15 -8.89 20.48 21.53
CA SER A 15 -10.25 20.46 22.06
C SER A 15 -11.15 19.48 21.30
N VAL A 16 -12.27 19.09 21.93
CA VAL A 16 -13.29 18.24 21.28
C VAL A 16 -13.77 18.85 19.97
N ARG A 17 -13.98 20.18 19.94
CA ARG A 17 -14.41 20.90 18.74
C ARG A 17 -13.35 20.85 17.64
N GLN A 18 -12.08 21.11 17.98
CA GLN A 18 -10.97 21.03 17.03
C GLN A 18 -10.79 19.60 16.51
N SER A 19 -11.00 18.59 17.34
CA SER A 19 -10.98 17.19 16.91
C SER A 19 -12.06 16.89 15.86
N ILE A 20 -13.28 17.40 16.03
CA ILE A 20 -14.35 17.28 15.03
C ILE A 20 -13.97 18.01 13.74
N LEU A 21 -13.43 19.23 13.83
CA LEU A 21 -13.02 20.02 12.68
C LEU A 21 -11.88 19.37 11.89
N LEU A 22 -10.91 18.77 12.59
CA LEU A 22 -9.83 17.99 11.99
C LEU A 22 -10.41 16.85 11.12
N ILE A 23 -11.42 16.16 11.63
CA ILE A 23 -12.04 15.01 10.96
C ILE A 23 -12.89 15.44 9.77
N GLN A 24 -13.63 16.54 9.92
CA GLN A 24 -14.37 17.15 8.82
C GLN A 24 -13.41 17.56 7.69
N GLY A 25 -12.31 18.23 8.03
CA GLY A 25 -11.24 18.57 7.09
C GLY A 25 -10.70 17.31 6.39
N LEU A 26 -10.30 16.30 7.17
CA LEU A 26 -9.80 15.02 6.65
C LEU A 26 -10.75 14.39 5.62
N GLY A 27 -12.05 14.33 5.94
CA GLY A 27 -13.05 13.81 5.03
C GLY A 27 -13.14 14.58 3.72
N LEU A 28 -13.10 15.91 3.78
CA LEU A 28 -13.11 16.77 2.59
C LEU A 28 -11.89 16.54 1.70
N GLY A 29 -10.69 16.49 2.29
CA GLY A 29 -9.45 16.28 1.55
C GLY A 29 -9.35 14.89 0.92
N LEU A 30 -9.79 13.86 1.65
CA LEU A 30 -9.86 12.49 1.13
C LEU A 30 -10.79 12.41 -0.07
N TRP A 31 -12.00 12.99 0.04
CA TRP A 31 -13.00 13.01 -1.02
C TRP A 31 -12.52 13.71 -2.30
N GLU A 32 -11.64 14.69 -2.17
CA GLU A 32 -11.07 15.42 -3.30
C GLU A 32 -10.20 14.51 -4.19
N VAL A 33 -9.38 13.63 -3.58
CA VAL A 33 -8.34 12.87 -4.30
C VAL A 33 -8.75 11.44 -4.61
N ALA A 34 -9.41 10.76 -3.67
CA ALA A 34 -9.64 9.32 -3.79
C ALA A 34 -11.10 8.98 -4.11
N ARG A 35 -11.88 9.90 -4.70
CA ARG A 35 -13.35 9.82 -4.88
C ARG A 35 -13.85 8.50 -5.50
N GLU A 36 -13.15 7.94 -6.49
CA GLU A 36 -13.53 6.67 -7.14
C GLU A 36 -13.19 5.45 -6.30
N GLN A 37 -12.03 5.45 -5.63
CA GLN A 37 -11.59 4.36 -4.76
C GLN A 37 -12.37 4.43 -3.42
N LEU A 38 -12.69 5.62 -2.93
CA LEU A 38 -13.40 5.89 -1.67
C LEU A 38 -14.86 5.47 -1.68
N LYS A 39 -15.52 5.40 -2.85
CA LYS A 39 -16.86 4.79 -2.95
C LYS A 39 -16.85 3.31 -2.52
N ALA A 40 -15.75 2.60 -2.74
CA ALA A 40 -15.52 1.23 -2.23
C ALA A 40 -14.93 1.21 -0.81
N LEU A 41 -14.37 2.33 -0.33
CA LEU A 41 -13.67 2.46 0.95
C LEU A 41 -14.43 3.33 1.96
N GLY A 42 -15.78 3.35 1.92
CA GLY A 42 -16.61 4.16 2.83
C GLY A 42 -16.27 3.99 4.33
N ASP A 43 -15.69 2.84 4.70
CA ASP A 43 -15.23 2.52 6.06
C ASP A 43 -13.86 3.09 6.45
N ILE A 44 -13.05 3.57 5.48
CA ILE A 44 -11.70 4.10 5.73
C ILE A 44 -11.72 5.54 6.27
N ILE A 45 -12.77 6.31 5.94
CA ILE A 45 -13.02 7.65 6.51
C ILE A 45 -13.72 7.53 7.89
N SER A 46 -13.45 6.46 8.64
CA SER A 46 -13.96 6.29 9.99
C SER A 46 -12.93 6.76 11.02
N PHE A 47 -13.42 7.19 12.19
CA PHE A 47 -12.59 7.59 13.34
C PHE A 47 -11.51 6.55 13.70
N ARG A 48 -11.76 5.28 13.37
CA ARG A 48 -10.84 4.16 13.58
C ARG A 48 -9.47 4.35 12.93
N PHE A 49 -9.39 5.08 11.82
CA PHE A 49 -8.13 5.27 11.07
C PHE A 49 -7.45 6.61 11.32
N ILE A 50 -8.04 7.51 12.11
CA ILE A 50 -7.42 8.81 12.43
C ILE A 50 -6.02 8.63 13.01
N GLY A 51 -5.84 7.64 13.88
CA GLY A 51 -4.52 7.33 14.44
C GLY A 51 -3.49 7.01 13.35
N ALA A 52 -3.87 6.30 12.29
CA ALA A 52 -2.99 6.02 11.15
C ALA A 52 -2.64 7.30 10.37
N PHE A 53 -3.60 8.21 10.19
CA PHE A 53 -3.38 9.46 9.48
C PHE A 53 -2.43 10.39 10.24
N ILE A 54 -2.57 10.45 11.57
CA ILE A 54 -1.66 11.18 12.45
C ILE A 54 -0.25 10.57 12.41
N ASP A 55 -0.14 9.24 12.45
CA ASP A 55 1.15 8.54 12.37
C ASP A 55 1.85 8.84 11.03
N ILE A 56 1.10 8.87 9.92
CA ILE A 56 1.61 9.29 8.60
C ILE A 56 2.10 10.73 8.66
N ALA A 57 1.29 11.67 9.16
CA ALA A 57 1.65 13.08 9.24
C ALA A 57 2.98 13.31 9.96
N LYS A 58 3.15 12.67 11.13
CA LYS A 58 4.39 12.74 11.93
C LYS A 58 5.59 12.10 11.23
N ALA A 59 5.36 11.09 10.38
CA ALA A 59 6.40 10.42 9.62
C ALA A 59 6.79 11.15 8.33
N LEU A 60 5.99 12.11 7.84
CA LEU A 60 6.22 12.80 6.57
C LEU A 60 7.64 13.38 6.42
N PRO A 61 8.24 14.08 7.40
CA PRO A 61 9.59 14.61 7.24
C PRO A 61 10.63 13.51 6.96
N LYS A 62 10.49 12.35 7.62
CA LYS A 62 11.37 11.19 7.41
C LYS A 62 11.08 10.50 6.08
N LEU A 63 9.80 10.40 5.70
CA LEU A 63 9.38 9.82 4.43
C LEU A 63 9.90 10.65 3.26
N LEU A 64 9.82 11.98 3.32
CA LEU A 64 10.32 12.88 2.28
C LEU A 64 11.82 12.72 1.99
N ASN A 65 12.60 12.24 2.95
CA ASN A 65 14.02 11.96 2.73
C ASN A 65 14.26 10.66 1.94
N SER A 66 13.22 9.84 1.73
CA SER A 66 13.30 8.60 0.95
C SER A 66 13.13 8.87 -0.55
N ASP A 67 14.04 8.35 -1.36
CA ASP A 67 13.99 8.52 -2.83
C ASP A 67 12.67 8.02 -3.44
N VAL A 68 12.16 6.89 -2.94
CA VAL A 68 10.83 6.33 -3.31
C VAL A 68 9.67 7.31 -3.08
N ILE A 69 9.69 8.05 -1.98
CA ILE A 69 8.64 9.02 -1.64
C ILE A 69 8.84 10.31 -2.44
N LYS A 70 10.08 10.74 -2.64
CA LYS A 70 10.39 11.88 -3.52
C LYS A 70 9.96 11.62 -4.96
N GLU A 71 10.19 10.42 -5.48
CA GLU A 71 9.78 10.02 -6.82
C GLU A 71 8.25 9.98 -6.93
N LEU A 72 7.57 9.45 -5.91
CA LEU A 72 6.12 9.50 -5.82
C LEU A 72 5.61 10.95 -5.87
N LEU A 73 6.16 11.82 -5.04
CA LEU A 73 5.74 13.22 -4.95
C LEU A 73 6.15 14.05 -6.17
N LYS A 74 7.25 13.69 -6.85
CA LYS A 74 7.64 14.23 -8.16
C LYS A 74 6.65 13.87 -9.26
N SER A 75 6.08 12.66 -9.25
CA SER A 75 5.01 12.30 -10.21
C SER A 75 3.68 13.06 -9.96
N LEU A 76 3.62 13.82 -8.86
CA LEU A 76 2.46 14.52 -8.34
C LEU A 76 2.69 16.04 -8.26
N TYR A 77 3.77 16.55 -8.87
CA TYR A 77 4.44 17.81 -8.53
C TYR A 77 3.56 19.07 -8.54
N ASP A 78 2.63 19.22 -9.49
CA ASP A 78 1.94 20.52 -9.65
C ASP A 78 0.71 20.70 -8.74
N ARG A 79 0.20 19.65 -8.09
CA ARG A 79 -1.06 19.71 -7.31
C ARG A 79 -0.91 19.39 -5.82
N TYR A 80 0.22 18.81 -5.39
CA TYR A 80 0.32 18.17 -4.07
C TYR A 80 1.51 18.58 -3.20
N VAL A 81 2.40 19.46 -3.67
CA VAL A 81 3.51 20.00 -2.85
C VAL A 81 2.98 20.82 -1.68
N GLU A 82 2.06 21.75 -1.95
CA GLU A 82 1.50 22.64 -0.92
C GLU A 82 0.81 21.89 0.23
N PRO A 83 -0.05 20.87 -0.01
CA PRO A 83 -0.62 20.08 1.07
C PRO A 83 0.41 19.36 1.95
N VAL A 84 1.48 18.83 1.35
CA VAL A 84 2.54 18.13 2.11
C VAL A 84 3.32 19.11 2.99
N GLU A 85 3.74 20.25 2.42
CA GLU A 85 4.46 21.29 3.16
C GLU A 85 3.61 21.87 4.28
N TYR A 86 2.33 22.13 3.99
CA TYR A 86 1.38 22.64 4.97
C TYR A 86 1.23 21.68 6.15
N VAL A 87 1.05 20.37 5.89
CA VAL A 87 0.95 19.37 6.95
C VAL A 87 2.22 19.35 7.78
N ILE A 88 3.40 19.25 7.15
CA ILE A 88 4.68 19.19 7.88
C ILE A 88 4.87 20.41 8.79
N LYS A 89 4.57 21.60 8.26
CA LYS A 89 4.75 22.86 8.99
C LYS A 89 3.82 22.96 10.20
N HIS A 90 2.56 22.55 10.05
CA HIS A 90 1.53 22.80 11.08
C HIS A 90 1.23 21.58 11.98
N THR A 91 1.79 20.38 11.71
CA THR A 91 1.58 19.18 12.54
C THR A 91 1.84 19.46 14.02
N ARG A 92 2.95 20.11 14.37
CA ARG A 92 3.29 20.38 15.76
C ARG A 92 2.31 21.34 16.42
N GLU A 93 1.92 22.39 15.71
CA GLU A 93 1.03 23.44 16.23
C GLU A 93 -0.37 22.90 16.50
N VAL A 94 -0.93 22.17 15.54
CA VAL A 94 -2.25 21.53 15.62
C VAL A 94 -2.32 20.55 16.79
N PHE A 95 -1.38 19.60 16.90
CA PHE A 95 -1.41 18.61 17.98
C PHE A 95 -0.92 19.13 19.33
N SER A 96 -0.44 20.37 19.39
CA SER A 96 -0.12 21.08 20.65
C SER A 96 -1.24 22.02 21.10
N GLY A 97 -2.43 21.97 20.48
CA GLY A 97 -3.57 22.82 20.84
C GLY A 97 -3.41 24.32 20.49
N ARG A 98 -2.29 24.70 19.85
CA ARG A 98 -1.93 26.09 19.57
C ARG A 98 -2.56 26.68 18.30
N ALA A 99 -3.07 25.82 17.42
CA ALA A 99 -3.73 26.24 16.18
C ALA A 99 -5.19 26.65 16.45
N CYS A 100 -5.73 27.59 15.68
CA CYS A 100 -7.13 27.98 15.74
C CYS A 100 -8.04 26.96 15.03
N ASN A 101 -9.35 27.09 15.21
CA ASN A 101 -10.34 26.19 14.62
C ASN A 101 -10.23 26.07 13.08
N GLU A 102 -10.01 27.19 12.39
CA GLU A 102 -9.90 27.19 10.93
C GLU A 102 -8.59 26.51 10.47
N GLU A 103 -7.48 26.78 11.16
CA GLU A 103 -6.19 26.14 10.90
C GLU A 103 -6.24 24.63 11.11
N VAL A 104 -6.95 24.16 12.15
CA VAL A 104 -7.14 22.72 12.40
C VAL A 104 -7.98 22.07 11.31
N LYS A 105 -9.02 22.75 10.83
CA LYS A 105 -9.86 22.26 9.73
C LYS A 105 -9.08 22.19 8.42
N GLU A 106 -8.34 23.25 8.09
CA GLU A 106 -7.52 23.29 6.87
C GLU A 106 -6.39 22.26 6.94
N TYR A 107 -5.74 22.12 8.10
CA TYR A 107 -4.78 21.06 8.34
C TYR A 107 -5.40 19.68 8.10
N GLY A 108 -6.62 19.44 8.60
CA GLY A 108 -7.36 18.22 8.31
C GLY A 108 -7.54 18.01 6.82
N LYS A 109 -7.95 19.04 6.07
CA LYS A 109 -8.11 18.98 4.61
C LYS A 109 -6.81 18.63 3.89
N LYS A 110 -5.72 19.32 4.19
CA LYS A 110 -4.41 19.03 3.58
C LYS A 110 -3.92 17.63 3.93
N LEU A 111 -4.08 17.22 5.19
CA LEU A 111 -3.74 15.86 5.61
C LEU A 111 -4.59 14.81 4.88
N GLY A 112 -5.88 15.09 4.67
CA GLY A 112 -6.78 14.23 3.92
C GLY A 112 -6.33 14.05 2.47
N ILE A 113 -5.88 15.14 1.82
CA ILE A 113 -5.30 15.11 0.48
C ILE A 113 -4.03 14.23 0.44
N VAL A 114 -3.10 14.44 1.38
CA VAL A 114 -1.84 13.68 1.46
C VAL A 114 -2.10 12.18 1.65
N VAL A 115 -2.93 11.84 2.63
CA VAL A 115 -3.30 10.44 2.90
C VAL A 115 -4.08 9.83 1.74
N GLY A 116 -5.04 10.58 1.17
CA GLY A 116 -5.83 10.14 0.02
C GLY A 116 -4.95 9.82 -1.18
N THR A 117 -3.91 10.60 -1.41
CA THR A 117 -2.92 10.37 -2.47
C THR A 117 -2.11 9.09 -2.24
N ILE A 118 -1.68 8.85 -1.00
CA ILE A 118 -1.00 7.62 -0.61
C ILE A 118 -1.92 6.41 -0.82
N VAL A 119 -3.16 6.49 -0.33
CA VAL A 119 -4.18 5.44 -0.47
C VAL A 119 -4.45 5.15 -1.95
N ALA A 120 -4.65 6.20 -2.75
CA ALA A 120 -4.91 6.07 -4.17
C ALA A 120 -3.75 5.43 -4.92
N THR A 121 -2.53 5.83 -4.59
CA THR A 121 -1.33 5.24 -5.15
C THR A 121 -1.23 3.76 -4.78
N VAL A 122 -1.43 3.40 -3.51
CA VAL A 122 -1.43 2.00 -3.07
C VAL A 122 -2.47 1.21 -3.85
N ALA A 123 -3.70 1.72 -3.98
CA ALA A 123 -4.75 1.09 -4.77
C ALA A 123 -4.35 0.92 -6.25
N ASP A 124 -3.79 1.95 -6.88
CA ASP A 124 -3.33 1.90 -8.26
C ASP A 124 -2.20 0.88 -8.46
N ILE A 125 -1.30 0.73 -7.49
CA ILE A 125 -0.27 -0.33 -7.50
C ILE A 125 -0.91 -1.72 -7.46
N ILE A 126 -1.89 -1.92 -6.58
CA ILE A 126 -2.61 -3.21 -6.47
C ILE A 126 -3.37 -3.52 -7.76
N LEU A 127 -3.93 -2.50 -8.38
CA LEU A 127 -4.64 -2.61 -9.66
C LEU A 127 -3.69 -2.74 -10.86
N GLY A 128 -2.37 -2.67 -10.67
CA GLY A 128 -1.37 -2.77 -11.74
C GLY A 128 -1.33 -1.56 -12.67
N LYS A 129 -1.67 -0.36 -12.17
CA LYS A 129 -1.65 0.92 -12.94
C LYS A 129 -0.36 1.72 -12.75
N LYS A 130 0.51 1.34 -11.82
CA LYS A 130 1.78 2.03 -11.50
C LYS A 130 2.92 1.02 -11.32
N ALA A 131 4.14 1.50 -11.60
CA ALA A 131 5.39 0.76 -11.44
C ALA A 131 5.47 0.07 -10.06
N ILE A 132 5.47 -1.26 -10.10
CA ILE A 132 5.28 -2.05 -8.89
C ILE A 132 6.50 -2.05 -7.96
N GLU A 133 7.73 -1.88 -8.46
CA GLU A 133 8.92 -1.79 -7.58
C GLU A 133 8.85 -0.57 -6.66
N LEU A 134 8.45 0.59 -7.22
CA LEU A 134 8.20 1.81 -6.45
C LEU A 134 7.06 1.57 -5.45
N GLY A 135 6.01 0.86 -5.88
CA GLY A 135 4.87 0.55 -5.05
C GLY A 135 5.15 -0.40 -3.88
N ALA A 136 5.98 -1.40 -4.10
CA ALA A 136 6.45 -2.34 -3.07
C ALA A 136 7.20 -1.61 -1.95
N LYS A 137 8.18 -0.80 -2.35
CA LYS A 137 8.99 0.00 -1.44
C LYS A 137 8.14 1.02 -0.70
N LEU A 138 7.13 1.60 -1.36
CA LEU A 138 6.18 2.52 -0.74
C LEU A 138 5.34 1.82 0.34
N ILE A 139 4.68 0.71 -0.01
CA ILE A 139 3.84 -0.08 0.90
C ILE A 139 4.63 -0.52 2.13
N GLN A 140 5.87 -0.98 1.95
CA GLN A 140 6.75 -1.39 3.05
C GLN A 140 7.14 -0.22 3.95
N LYS A 141 7.61 0.90 3.37
CA LYS A 141 8.00 2.09 4.14
C LYS A 141 6.84 2.65 4.96
N LEU A 142 5.65 2.70 4.38
CA LEU A 142 4.44 3.14 5.07
C LEU A 142 4.02 2.12 6.14
N GLY A 143 4.04 0.82 5.84
CA GLY A 143 3.70 -0.24 6.80
C GLY A 143 4.64 -0.30 8.01
N ASN A 144 5.87 0.17 7.86
CA ASN A 144 6.87 0.26 8.94
C ASN A 144 6.68 1.48 9.85
N ILE A 145 5.77 2.41 9.52
CA ILE A 145 5.50 3.58 10.37
C ILE A 145 4.81 3.16 11.67
N SER A 146 3.70 2.43 11.56
CA SER A 146 2.96 1.93 12.71
C SER A 146 2.04 0.76 12.33
N LYS A 147 1.60 -0.01 13.34
CA LYS A 147 0.58 -1.06 13.15
C LYS A 147 -0.72 -0.50 12.59
N ARG A 148 -1.09 0.74 12.94
CA ARG A 148 -2.31 1.41 12.44
C ARG A 148 -2.18 1.74 10.95
N VAL A 149 -1.03 2.24 10.53
CA VAL A 149 -0.74 2.51 9.10
C VAL A 149 -0.73 1.21 8.30
N LYS A 150 -0.13 0.14 8.83
CA LYS A 150 -0.18 -1.19 8.19
C LYS A 150 -1.63 -1.68 8.01
N GLY A 151 -2.47 -1.49 9.02
CA GLY A 151 -3.90 -1.85 8.95
C GLY A 151 -4.68 -1.03 7.91
N LEU A 152 -4.37 0.26 7.78
CA LEU A 152 -4.93 1.13 6.74
C LEU A 152 -4.56 0.62 5.34
N ILE A 153 -3.27 0.37 5.08
CA ILE A 153 -2.78 -0.16 3.79
C ILE A 153 -3.46 -1.48 3.44
N TRP A 154 -3.59 -2.38 4.43
CA TRP A 154 -4.27 -3.66 4.23
C TRP A 154 -5.73 -3.48 3.84
N LYS A 155 -6.45 -2.55 4.47
CA LYS A 155 -7.84 -2.25 4.14
C LYS A 155 -8.01 -1.67 2.75
N VAL A 156 -7.09 -0.80 2.33
CA VAL A 156 -7.03 -0.33 0.94
C VAL A 156 -6.80 -1.49 -0.02
N ALA A 157 -5.91 -2.42 0.34
CA ALA A 157 -5.66 -3.61 -0.45
C ALA A 157 -6.86 -4.55 -0.55
N GLU A 158 -7.63 -4.72 0.53
CA GLU A 158 -8.85 -5.52 0.54
C GLU A 158 -9.95 -4.93 -0.34
N ALA A 159 -10.16 -3.62 -0.26
CA ALA A 159 -11.29 -2.95 -0.90
C ALA A 159 -11.00 -2.41 -2.32
N ALA A 160 -9.74 -2.47 -2.78
CA ALA A 160 -9.46 -2.33 -4.21
C ALA A 160 -10.23 -3.42 -4.98
N PRO A 161 -10.96 -3.10 -6.07
CA PRO A 161 -11.74 -4.10 -6.81
C PRO A 161 -10.80 -5.16 -7.40
N LYS A 162 -10.72 -6.30 -6.72
CA LYS A 162 -9.96 -7.46 -7.17
C LYS A 162 -10.81 -8.24 -8.16
N LYS A 163 -10.21 -8.66 -9.26
CA LYS A 163 -10.78 -9.77 -10.01
C LYS A 163 -10.36 -11.03 -9.25
N ARG A 164 -11.24 -11.59 -8.42
CA ARG A 164 -10.93 -12.87 -7.77
C ARG A 164 -10.67 -13.90 -8.86
N ILE A 165 -9.51 -14.52 -8.83
CA ILE A 165 -9.15 -15.62 -9.73
C ILE A 165 -8.77 -16.83 -8.91
N THR A 166 -9.14 -18.00 -9.41
CA THR A 166 -8.62 -19.28 -8.92
C THR A 166 -7.24 -19.54 -9.49
N LEU A 167 -6.55 -20.56 -8.95
CA LEU A 167 -5.30 -21.01 -9.51
C LEU A 167 -5.51 -21.58 -10.93
N GLU A 168 -6.66 -22.19 -11.17
CA GLU A 168 -7.09 -22.73 -12.45
C GLU A 168 -7.25 -21.62 -13.48
N ASP A 169 -7.95 -20.53 -13.16
CA ASP A 169 -8.10 -19.35 -14.03
C ASP A 169 -6.74 -18.74 -14.40
N LEU A 170 -5.82 -18.72 -13.42
CA LEU A 170 -4.47 -18.20 -13.60
C LEU A 170 -3.67 -19.06 -14.58
N ILE A 171 -3.81 -20.39 -14.51
CA ILE A 171 -3.15 -21.35 -15.39
C ILE A 171 -3.75 -21.34 -16.80
N GLU A 172 -5.07 -21.25 -16.93
CA GLU A 172 -5.76 -21.22 -18.23
C GLU A 172 -5.32 -20.01 -19.08
N THR A 173 -5.05 -18.88 -18.43
CA THR A 173 -4.59 -17.66 -19.09
C THR A 173 -3.07 -17.62 -19.31
N ALA A 174 -2.34 -18.67 -18.92
CA ALA A 174 -0.89 -18.76 -19.04
C ALA A 174 -0.47 -19.75 -20.14
N LYS A 175 0.62 -19.42 -20.84
CA LYS A 175 1.22 -20.33 -21.82
C LYS A 175 1.99 -21.42 -21.10
N PHE A 176 1.60 -22.68 -21.25
CA PHE A 176 2.40 -23.80 -20.75
C PHE A 176 3.74 -23.90 -21.48
N VAL A 177 4.82 -24.11 -20.73
CA VAL A 177 6.17 -24.29 -21.26
C VAL A 177 6.64 -25.73 -21.09
N GLU A 178 6.73 -26.21 -19.84
CA GLU A 178 7.21 -27.56 -19.57
C GLU A 178 6.77 -28.09 -18.20
N LYS A 179 6.89 -29.42 -18.04
CA LYS A 179 6.77 -30.10 -16.75
C LYS A 179 8.06 -30.87 -16.44
N LYS A 180 8.76 -30.50 -15.38
CA LYS A 180 10.01 -31.16 -14.98
C LYS A 180 9.74 -32.53 -14.37
N LYS A 181 10.17 -33.59 -15.07
CA LYS A 181 9.96 -35.00 -14.66
C LYS A 181 10.45 -35.30 -13.24
N SER A 182 11.59 -34.74 -12.84
CA SER A 182 12.23 -35.01 -11.55
C SER A 182 11.50 -34.44 -10.33
N THR A 183 10.77 -33.33 -10.50
CA THR A 183 10.15 -32.58 -9.39
C THR A 183 8.63 -32.48 -9.51
N GLY A 184 8.09 -32.77 -10.69
CA GLY A 184 6.71 -32.52 -11.05
C GLY A 184 6.37 -31.04 -11.19
N LEU A 185 7.36 -30.15 -11.22
CA LEU A 185 7.18 -28.70 -11.36
C LEU A 185 6.66 -28.37 -12.76
N CYS A 186 5.50 -27.69 -12.84
CA CYS A 186 4.97 -27.13 -14.06
C CYS A 186 5.43 -25.67 -14.22
N ILE A 187 5.90 -25.31 -15.42
CA ILE A 187 6.37 -23.97 -15.77
C ILE A 187 5.46 -23.39 -16.84
N TYR A 188 5.04 -22.15 -16.62
CA TYR A 188 4.20 -21.36 -17.50
C TYR A 188 4.81 -19.99 -17.75
N GLU A 189 4.32 -19.31 -18.78
CA GLU A 189 4.68 -17.94 -19.14
C GLU A 189 3.45 -17.06 -19.31
N LYS A 190 3.56 -15.80 -18.88
CA LYS A 190 2.60 -14.71 -19.12
C LYS A 190 3.35 -13.43 -19.50
N SER A 191 2.65 -12.44 -20.04
CA SER A 191 3.18 -11.10 -20.31
C SER A 191 2.81 -10.11 -19.19
N GLY A 192 3.40 -8.91 -19.24
CA GLY A 192 3.12 -7.81 -18.31
C GLY A 192 4.07 -7.74 -17.11
N GLY A 193 5.22 -8.41 -17.17
CA GLY A 193 6.32 -8.27 -16.23
C GLY A 193 5.92 -8.44 -14.76
N PHE A 194 6.62 -7.72 -13.88
CA PHE A 194 6.37 -7.78 -12.44
C PHE A 194 4.99 -7.23 -12.08
N GLU A 195 4.45 -6.33 -12.91
CA GLU A 195 3.15 -5.71 -12.70
C GLU A 195 2.02 -6.74 -12.67
N ASN A 196 1.92 -7.54 -13.74
CA ASN A 196 0.96 -8.63 -13.81
C ASN A 196 1.27 -9.74 -12.79
N THR A 197 2.53 -9.94 -12.43
CA THR A 197 2.93 -10.94 -11.43
C THR A 197 2.28 -10.66 -10.07
N LEU A 198 2.37 -9.41 -9.57
CA LEU A 198 1.72 -9.06 -8.30
C LEU A 198 0.22 -8.93 -8.41
N ARG A 199 -0.31 -8.46 -9.55
CA ARG A 199 -1.75 -8.42 -9.74
C ARG A 199 -2.35 -9.82 -9.59
N ASP A 200 -1.73 -10.81 -10.22
CA ASP A 200 -2.17 -12.20 -10.12
C ASP A 200 -1.97 -12.75 -8.69
N PHE A 201 -0.90 -12.36 -7.98
CA PHE A 201 -0.74 -12.68 -6.54
C PHE A 201 -1.87 -12.13 -5.67
N TYR A 202 -2.24 -10.86 -5.82
CA TYR A 202 -3.30 -10.26 -4.99
C TYR A 202 -4.70 -10.75 -5.39
N ASN A 203 -4.93 -11.05 -6.66
CA ASN A 203 -6.17 -11.62 -7.16
C ASN A 203 -6.43 -13.06 -6.67
N LEU A 204 -5.38 -13.79 -6.27
CA LEU A 204 -5.48 -15.07 -5.57
C LEU A 204 -5.87 -14.94 -4.08
N GLU A 205 -6.03 -13.71 -3.57
CA GLU A 205 -6.44 -13.40 -2.20
C GLU A 205 -5.63 -14.10 -1.07
N PRO A 206 -4.29 -14.03 -1.09
CA PRO A 206 -3.49 -14.65 -0.07
C PRO A 206 -3.70 -14.02 1.31
N LYS A 207 -3.73 -14.86 2.34
CA LYS A 207 -3.75 -14.50 3.75
C LYS A 207 -2.31 -14.39 4.27
N ASN A 208 -2.14 -13.76 5.43
CA ASN A 208 -0.85 -13.64 6.14
C ASN A 208 0.31 -13.09 5.29
N VAL A 209 0.03 -12.12 4.40
CA VAL A 209 1.02 -11.61 3.45
C VAL A 209 2.25 -11.02 4.17
N LYS A 210 3.43 -11.51 3.78
CA LYS A 210 4.74 -11.04 4.23
C LYS A 210 5.53 -10.54 3.02
N ILE A 211 6.22 -9.42 3.21
CA ILE A 211 7.17 -8.87 2.23
C ILE A 211 8.56 -9.04 2.82
N ILE A 212 9.41 -9.75 2.10
CA ILE A 212 10.78 -10.06 2.48
C ILE A 212 11.69 -9.32 1.51
N GLU A 213 12.57 -8.50 2.08
CA GLU A 213 13.64 -7.84 1.36
C GLU A 213 14.92 -8.64 1.55
N GLY A 214 15.66 -8.79 0.46
CA GLY A 214 16.98 -9.39 0.50
C GLY A 214 17.78 -8.91 -0.69
N THR A 215 18.95 -9.52 -0.87
CA THR A 215 19.76 -9.34 -2.05
C THR A 215 19.87 -10.65 -2.79
N TYR A 216 19.80 -10.59 -4.12
CA TYR A 216 19.98 -11.73 -5.00
C TYR A 216 20.95 -11.35 -6.10
N LYS A 217 22.11 -12.03 -6.16
CA LYS A 217 23.21 -11.71 -7.09
C LYS A 217 23.65 -10.23 -7.07
N GLY A 218 23.60 -9.59 -5.89
CA GLY A 218 24.00 -8.18 -5.70
C GLY A 218 22.87 -7.17 -5.95
N ASP A 219 21.76 -7.59 -6.55
CA ASP A 219 20.58 -6.74 -6.74
C ASP A 219 19.60 -6.85 -5.56
N ILE A 220 18.82 -5.80 -5.34
CA ILE A 220 17.68 -5.84 -4.41
C ILE A 220 16.67 -6.86 -4.91
N GLN A 221 16.31 -7.79 -4.03
CA GLN A 221 15.26 -8.78 -4.24
C GLN A 221 14.09 -8.49 -3.31
N ILE A 222 12.92 -8.27 -3.88
CA ILE A 222 11.66 -8.18 -3.12
C ILE A 222 10.90 -9.48 -3.35
N THR A 223 10.50 -10.13 -2.25
CA THR A 223 9.71 -11.35 -2.25
C THR A 223 8.41 -11.17 -1.47
N TYR A 224 7.29 -11.44 -2.12
CA TYR A 224 5.98 -11.48 -1.49
C TYR A 224 5.64 -12.93 -1.18
N VAL A 225 5.11 -13.18 0.00
CA VAL A 225 4.72 -14.53 0.45
C VAL A 225 3.33 -14.43 1.06
N GLY A 226 2.46 -15.36 0.77
CA GLY A 226 1.17 -15.47 1.44
C GLY A 226 0.56 -16.87 1.35
N ASP A 227 -0.45 -17.09 2.17
CA ASP A 227 -1.11 -18.39 2.34
C ASP A 227 -2.43 -18.41 1.55
N LEU A 228 -2.61 -19.42 0.71
CA LEU A 228 -3.86 -19.68 0.00
C LEU A 228 -4.81 -20.52 0.87
N GLU A 229 -6.11 -20.47 0.57
CA GLU A 229 -7.15 -21.15 1.36
C GLU A 229 -6.99 -22.68 1.39
N ASP A 230 -6.39 -23.24 0.35
CA ASP A 230 -6.13 -24.67 0.19
C ASP A 230 -4.82 -25.14 0.85
N GLY A 231 -4.21 -24.30 1.70
CA GLY A 231 -2.99 -24.59 2.43
C GLY A 231 -1.71 -24.49 1.60
N LYS A 232 -1.78 -24.03 0.34
CA LYS A 232 -0.60 -23.74 -0.48
C LYS A 232 -0.02 -22.37 -0.12
N THR A 233 1.26 -22.18 -0.39
CA THR A 233 1.91 -20.87 -0.27
C THR A 233 2.08 -20.29 -1.66
N VAL A 234 1.62 -19.06 -1.88
CA VAL A 234 1.92 -18.29 -3.08
C VAL A 234 3.09 -17.35 -2.79
N ILE A 235 4.04 -17.30 -3.72
CA ILE A 235 5.23 -16.47 -3.61
C ILE A 235 5.40 -15.67 -4.89
N VAL A 236 5.70 -14.38 -4.79
CA VAL A 236 6.17 -13.58 -5.93
C VAL A 236 7.60 -13.14 -5.70
N ARG A 237 8.42 -13.26 -6.74
CA ARG A 237 9.81 -12.82 -6.76
C ARG A 237 9.99 -11.76 -7.85
N LEU A 238 10.61 -10.64 -7.49
CA LEU A 238 10.96 -9.56 -8.42
C LEU A 238 11.85 -10.04 -9.57
N LYS A 239 12.93 -10.76 -9.23
CA LYS A 239 13.78 -11.44 -10.21
C LYS A 239 13.92 -12.92 -9.84
N SER A 240 14.03 -13.77 -10.85
CA SER A 240 14.44 -15.17 -10.73
C SER A 240 15.88 -15.35 -11.19
N ASP A 241 16.40 -16.58 -11.19
CA ASP A 241 17.74 -16.88 -11.73
C ASP A 241 17.90 -16.43 -13.18
N GLU A 242 16.79 -16.38 -13.92
CA GLU A 242 16.66 -15.96 -15.32
C GLU A 242 16.31 -14.46 -15.46
N GLY A 243 16.40 -13.68 -14.38
CA GLY A 243 16.16 -12.24 -14.39
C GLY A 243 14.69 -11.83 -14.48
N ARG A 244 13.77 -12.77 -14.69
CA ARG A 244 12.34 -12.50 -14.89
C ARG A 244 11.52 -12.55 -13.60
N PRO A 245 10.53 -11.66 -13.43
CA PRO A 245 9.44 -11.79 -12.47
C PRO A 245 8.81 -13.17 -12.47
N THR A 246 8.54 -13.72 -11.27
CA THR A 246 7.99 -15.08 -11.16
C THR A 246 6.99 -15.18 -10.02
N LEU A 247 5.82 -15.78 -10.29
CA LEU A 247 4.88 -16.26 -9.30
C LEU A 247 5.07 -17.77 -9.10
N GLU A 248 5.27 -18.21 -7.86
CA GLU A 248 5.44 -19.60 -7.49
C GLU A 248 4.28 -20.05 -6.58
N ILE A 249 3.70 -21.20 -6.89
CA ILE A 249 2.81 -21.91 -5.96
C ILE A 249 3.59 -23.06 -5.36
N GLN A 250 3.77 -23.01 -4.05
CA GLN A 250 4.47 -24.02 -3.30
C GLN A 250 3.49 -24.87 -2.49
N LYS A 251 3.76 -26.17 -2.44
CA LYS A 251 3.05 -27.12 -1.57
C LYS A 251 4.04 -27.68 -0.57
N PHE A 252 3.63 -27.74 0.70
CA PHE A 252 4.39 -28.41 1.73
C PHE A 252 4.52 -29.91 1.40
N SER A 253 5.73 -30.44 1.54
CA SER A 253 6.01 -31.86 1.35
C SER A 253 6.45 -32.44 2.69
N GLU A 254 5.62 -33.29 3.27
CA GLU A 254 5.91 -34.00 4.53
C GLU A 254 7.19 -34.85 4.40
N ILE A 255 7.34 -35.56 3.29
CA ILE A 255 8.51 -36.41 2.99
C ILE A 255 9.83 -35.65 3.09
N SER A 256 9.86 -34.40 2.61
CA SER A 256 11.09 -33.59 2.61
C SER A 256 11.11 -32.50 3.68
N ASN A 257 10.08 -32.45 4.53
CA ASN A 257 9.83 -31.43 5.55
C ASN A 257 10.08 -29.99 5.05
N ARG A 258 9.73 -29.71 3.80
CA ARG A 258 9.99 -28.43 3.10
C ARG A 258 8.89 -28.13 2.09
N SER A 259 8.59 -26.85 1.91
CA SER A 259 7.74 -26.39 0.80
C SER A 259 8.52 -26.44 -0.51
N LYS A 260 7.91 -27.04 -1.54
CA LYS A 260 8.51 -27.13 -2.89
C LYS A 260 7.59 -26.48 -3.91
N PRO A 261 8.14 -25.73 -4.89
CA PRO A 261 7.33 -25.17 -5.97
C PRO A 261 6.73 -26.30 -6.80
N LYS A 262 5.43 -26.21 -7.03
CA LYS A 262 4.68 -27.10 -7.92
C LYS A 262 4.28 -26.39 -9.20
N ILE A 263 4.11 -25.08 -9.14
CA ILE A 263 3.82 -24.23 -10.30
C ILE A 263 4.74 -23.02 -10.26
N LYS A 264 5.30 -22.65 -11.41
CA LYS A 264 5.97 -21.37 -11.63
C LYS A 264 5.39 -20.72 -12.87
N ILE A 265 5.00 -19.46 -12.73
CA ILE A 265 4.56 -18.61 -13.84
C ILE A 265 5.58 -17.49 -13.96
N ARG A 266 6.24 -17.43 -15.12
CA ARG A 266 7.26 -16.44 -15.43
C ARG A 266 6.64 -15.34 -16.26
N TYR A 267 6.82 -14.09 -15.86
CA TYR A 267 6.24 -12.97 -16.56
C TYR A 267 7.32 -12.27 -17.38
N ASN A 268 7.10 -12.19 -18.68
CA ASN A 268 7.93 -11.46 -19.62
C ASN A 268 7.51 -9.99 -19.62
N ASP A 269 8.48 -9.09 -19.77
CA ASP A 269 8.20 -7.70 -20.10
C ASP A 269 7.54 -7.64 -21.49
N ASN A 270 6.67 -6.65 -21.70
CA ASN A 270 5.99 -6.46 -22.99
C ASN A 270 6.95 -5.96 -24.07
#